data_AF-A0A2T3IKI2-F1
#
_entry.id   AF-A0A2T3IKI2-F1
#
_cell.length_a   1.000
_cell.length_b   1.000
_cell.length_c   1.000
_cell.angle_alpha   90.00
_cell.angle_beta   90.00
_cell.angle_gamma   90.00
#
_symmetry.space_group_name_H-M   'P 1'
#
loop_
_entity.id
_entity.type
_entity.pdbx_description
1 polymer ?
#
loop_
_entity_poly.entity_id
_entity_poly.type
_entity_poly.pdbx_seq_one_letter_code
_entity_poly.pdbx_strand_id
1 'polypeptide(L)'
;MFKVLFETNFLVAIANVVMAILAIAAAIIAIKQLNNSKSESRIATAKTAYQEYLKLCFDYPMFADGNESEIKRNADDYKKYRWFVAKMLYSFEQIIESLGNDKEWKDTIQSQLKYHAWHLNKSSSVKRGDWDAQLTKLIEKAVKEKCSHCN
;
A
#
# COMPACT_ATOMS: atom_id res chain seq x y z
N MET A 1 -14.55 -61.67 -26.09
CA MET A 1 -15.48 -60.52 -26.12
C MET A 1 -15.84 -60.01 -24.72
N PHE A 2 -16.36 -60.86 -23.81
CA PHE A 2 -16.75 -60.47 -22.44
C PHE A 2 -15.59 -59.95 -21.56
N LYS A 3 -14.40 -60.55 -21.64
CA LYS A 3 -13.21 -60.11 -20.89
C LYS A 3 -12.70 -58.72 -21.29
N VAL A 4 -12.76 -58.40 -22.59
CA VAL A 4 -12.38 -57.10 -23.14
C VAL A 4 -13.34 -56.01 -22.66
N LEU A 5 -14.65 -56.28 -22.68
CA LEU A 5 -15.68 -55.38 -22.15
C LEU A 5 -15.51 -55.09 -20.64
N PHE A 6 -15.15 -56.11 -19.85
CA PHE A 6 -14.92 -55.95 -18.42
C PHE A 6 -13.67 -55.10 -18.13
N GLU A 7 -12.55 -55.37 -18.81
CA GLU A 7 -11.32 -54.59 -18.66
C GLU A 7 -11.47 -53.14 -19.10
N THR A 8 -12.18 -52.88 -20.20
CA THR A 8 -12.45 -51.50 -20.65
C THR A 8 -13.31 -50.73 -19.64
N ASN A 9 -14.33 -51.36 -19.06
CA ASN A 9 -15.20 -50.70 -18.07
C ASN A 9 -14.45 -50.39 -16.77
N PHE A 10 -13.56 -51.27 -16.33
CA PHE A 10 -12.73 -51.06 -15.15
C PHE A 10 -11.73 -49.92 -15.35
N LEU A 11 -11.05 -49.85 -16.51
CA LEU A 11 -10.13 -48.77 -16.84
C LEU A 11 -10.82 -47.42 -16.93
N VAL A 12 -12.04 -47.37 -17.51
CA VAL A 12 -12.86 -46.15 -17.57
C VAL A 12 -13.27 -45.69 -16.17
N ALA A 13 -13.64 -46.61 -15.27
CA ALA A 13 -13.98 -46.28 -13.89
C ALA A 13 -12.79 -45.65 -13.14
N ILE A 14 -11.58 -46.23 -13.29
CA ILE A 14 -10.36 -45.65 -12.71
C ILE A 14 -10.08 -44.27 -13.29
N ALA A 15 -10.17 -44.11 -14.62
CA ALA A 15 -9.95 -42.83 -15.28
C ALA A 15 -10.91 -41.74 -14.75
N ASN A 16 -12.19 -42.07 -14.54
CA ASN A 16 -13.17 -41.15 -13.96
C ASN A 16 -12.83 -40.76 -12.51
N VAL A 17 -12.38 -41.71 -11.68
CA VAL A 17 -11.93 -41.41 -10.31
C VAL A 17 -10.70 -40.50 -10.33
N VAL A 18 -9.72 -40.78 -11.19
CA VAL A 18 -8.52 -39.94 -11.35
C VAL A 18 -8.92 -38.54 -11.82
N MET A 19 -9.81 -38.42 -12.81
CA MET A 19 -10.30 -37.12 -13.29
C MET A 19 -11.01 -36.34 -12.17
N ALA A 20 -11.83 -37.00 -11.35
CA ALA A 20 -12.49 -36.35 -10.21
C ALA A 20 -11.47 -35.82 -9.19
N ILE A 21 -10.42 -36.59 -8.89
CA ILE A 21 -9.33 -36.15 -8.01
C ILE A 21 -8.58 -34.95 -8.61
N LEU A 22 -8.25 -35.00 -9.90
CA LEU A 22 -7.59 -33.90 -10.60
C LEU A 22 -8.45 -32.63 -10.61
N ALA A 23 -9.77 -32.76 -10.81
CA ALA A 23 -10.69 -31.64 -10.77
C ALA A 23 -10.72 -30.97 -9.38
N ILE A 24 -10.74 -31.77 -8.30
CA ILE A 24 -10.67 -31.27 -6.93
C ILE A 24 -9.33 -30.55 -6.68
N ALA A 25 -8.21 -31.13 -7.12
CA ALA A 25 -6.89 -30.51 -6.97
C ALA A 25 -6.80 -29.17 -7.73
N ALA A 26 -7.31 -29.12 -8.97
CA ALA A 26 -7.37 -27.91 -9.78
C ALA A 26 -8.21 -26.82 -9.09
N ALA A 27 -9.35 -27.18 -8.51
CA ALA A 27 -10.20 -26.24 -7.76
C ALA A 27 -9.46 -25.64 -6.54
N ILE A 28 -8.72 -26.45 -5.79
CA ILE A 28 -7.92 -25.99 -4.64
C ILE A 28 -6.82 -25.01 -5.10
N ILE A 29 -6.12 -25.32 -6.19
CA ILE A 29 -5.07 -24.46 -6.76
C ILE A 29 -5.68 -23.13 -7.22
N ALA A 30 -6.82 -23.17 -7.92
CA ALA A 30 -7.51 -21.97 -8.39
C ALA A 30 -7.93 -21.05 -7.24
N ILE A 31 -8.48 -21.59 -6.15
CA ILE A 31 -8.84 -20.82 -4.96
C ILE A 31 -7.60 -20.16 -4.34
N LYS A 32 -6.48 -20.89 -4.24
CA LYS A 32 -5.23 -20.36 -3.71
C LYS A 32 -4.67 -19.24 -4.61
N GLN A 33 -4.72 -19.41 -5.92
CA GLN A 33 -4.27 -18.40 -6.89
C GLN A 33 -5.12 -17.13 -6.82
N LEU A 34 -6.44 -17.24 -6.69
CA LEU A 34 -7.33 -16.09 -6.54
C LEU A 34 -7.02 -15.30 -5.27
N ASN A 35 -6.74 -15.97 -4.15
CA ASN A 35 -6.39 -15.29 -2.90
C ASN A 35 -5.05 -14.57 -2.99
N ASN A 36 -4.04 -15.21 -3.57
CA ASN A 36 -2.73 -14.58 -3.81
C ASN A 36 -2.85 -13.39 -4.76
N SER A 37 -3.62 -13.54 -5.85
CA SER A 37 -3.86 -12.47 -6.84
C SER A 37 -4.48 -11.22 -6.21
N LYS A 38 -5.43 -11.39 -5.28
CA LYS A 38 -6.00 -10.26 -4.52
C LYS A 38 -4.94 -9.54 -3.69
N SER A 39 -4.05 -10.27 -3.02
CA SER A 39 -2.95 -9.69 -2.23
C SER A 39 -1.98 -8.92 -3.12
N GLU A 40 -1.51 -9.54 -4.20
CA GLU A 40 -0.60 -8.90 -5.17
C GLU A 40 -1.23 -7.67 -5.81
N SER A 41 -2.52 -7.72 -6.13
CA SER A 41 -3.25 -6.58 -6.68
C SER A 41 -3.27 -5.40 -5.71
N ARG A 42 -3.49 -5.62 -4.41
CA ARG A 42 -3.45 -4.55 -3.39
C ARG A 42 -2.06 -3.92 -3.30
N ILE A 43 -1.02 -4.76 -3.24
CA ILE A 43 0.37 -4.29 -3.21
C ILE A 43 0.70 -3.47 -4.46
N ALA A 44 0.32 -3.95 -5.65
CA ALA A 44 0.53 -3.23 -6.90
C ALA A 44 -0.13 -1.85 -6.87
N THR A 45 -1.41 -1.77 -6.45
CA THR A 45 -2.13 -0.49 -6.30
C THR A 45 -1.41 0.45 -5.32
N ALA A 46 -0.94 -0.06 -4.18
CA ALA A 46 -0.20 0.76 -3.21
C ALA A 46 1.12 1.30 -3.77
N LYS A 47 1.87 0.48 -4.51
CA LYS A 47 3.10 0.91 -5.19
C LYS A 47 2.80 1.96 -6.25
N THR A 48 1.72 1.81 -7.03
CA THR A 48 1.29 2.83 -8.00
C THR A 48 0.95 4.15 -7.32
N ALA A 49 0.20 4.13 -6.21
CA ALA A 49 -0.11 5.34 -5.45
C ALA A 49 1.17 6.04 -4.94
N TYR A 50 2.16 5.26 -4.48
CA TYR A 50 3.46 5.81 -4.08
C TYR A 50 4.26 6.36 -5.27
N GLN A 51 4.28 5.68 -6.42
CA GLN A 51 4.93 6.17 -7.64
C GLN A 51 4.31 7.49 -8.13
N GLU A 52 2.99 7.64 -8.05
CA GLU A 52 2.31 8.90 -8.36
C GLU A 52 2.71 10.03 -7.41
N TYR A 53 2.88 9.73 -6.11
CA TYR A 53 3.43 10.67 -5.15
C TYR A 53 4.87 11.07 -5.52
N LEU A 54 5.73 10.10 -5.84
CA LEU A 54 7.12 10.40 -6.27
C LEU A 54 7.15 11.26 -7.52
N LYS A 55 6.28 10.99 -8.50
CA LYS A 55 6.13 11.84 -9.68
C LYS A 55 5.75 13.27 -9.28
N LEU A 56 4.82 13.42 -8.35
CA LEU A 56 4.45 14.73 -7.82
C LEU A 56 5.63 15.44 -7.13
N CYS A 57 6.51 14.70 -6.45
CA CYS A 57 7.75 15.26 -5.89
C CYS A 57 8.69 15.79 -6.98
N PHE A 58 8.82 15.08 -8.10
CA PHE A 58 9.62 15.55 -9.24
C PHE A 58 9.00 16.77 -9.92
N ASP A 59 7.67 16.80 -10.07
CA ASP A 59 6.95 17.91 -10.70
C ASP A 59 6.96 19.17 -9.80
N TYR A 60 6.98 18.99 -8.47
CA TYR A 60 6.95 20.07 -7.48
C TYR A 60 8.05 19.91 -6.41
N PRO A 61 9.34 20.08 -6.76
CA PRO A 61 10.45 19.83 -5.83
C PRO A 61 10.43 20.77 -4.62
N MET A 62 9.94 22.01 -4.78
CA MET A 62 9.74 22.96 -3.67
C MET A 62 8.77 22.41 -2.61
N PHE A 63 7.74 21.67 -3.02
CA PHE A 63 6.81 21.04 -2.09
C PHE A 63 7.42 19.81 -1.43
N ALA A 64 8.19 19.01 -2.18
CA ALA A 64 8.87 17.83 -1.65
C ALA A 64 9.91 18.18 -0.57
N ASP A 65 10.66 19.27 -0.72
CA ASP A 65 11.61 19.74 0.29
C ASP A 65 10.92 20.18 1.60
N GLY A 66 9.67 20.64 1.50
CA GLY A 66 8.85 20.97 2.66
C GLY A 66 9.34 22.20 3.42
N ASN A 67 10.01 23.16 2.77
CA ASN A 67 10.46 24.40 3.40
C ASN A 67 9.26 25.33 3.71
N GLU A 68 8.97 25.56 5.00
CA GLU A 68 7.82 26.37 5.44
C GLU A 68 7.87 27.81 4.92
N SER A 69 9.04 28.46 4.90
CA SER A 69 9.14 29.87 4.53
C SER A 69 8.94 30.06 3.03
N GLU A 70 9.50 29.17 2.20
CA GLU A 70 9.32 29.21 0.75
C GLU A 70 7.88 28.92 0.34
N ILE A 71 7.29 27.87 0.91
CA ILE A 71 5.93 27.43 0.58
C ILE A 71 4.89 28.47 1.00
N LYS A 72 5.08 29.13 2.16
CA LYS A 72 4.13 30.13 2.68
C LYS A 72 4.32 31.52 2.09
N ARG A 73 5.38 31.76 1.31
CA ARG A 73 5.60 33.06 0.65
C ARG A 73 4.44 33.44 -0.27
N ASN A 74 3.76 32.46 -0.86
CA ASN A 74 2.58 32.65 -1.68
C ASN A 74 1.41 31.80 -1.17
N ALA A 75 0.25 32.42 -0.99
CA ALA A 75 -0.95 31.75 -0.51
C ALA A 75 -1.43 30.63 -1.46
N ASP A 76 -1.26 30.79 -2.77
CA ASP A 76 -1.67 29.77 -3.74
C ASP A 76 -0.74 28.56 -3.73
N ASP A 77 0.55 28.76 -3.48
CA ASP A 77 1.50 27.66 -3.30
C ASP A 77 1.18 26.89 -2.03
N TYR A 78 0.82 27.57 -0.94
CA TYR A 78 0.36 26.87 0.27
C TYR A 78 -0.95 26.08 0.04
N LYS A 79 -1.88 26.57 -0.80
CA LYS A 79 -3.07 25.79 -1.17
C LYS A 79 -2.69 24.51 -1.93
N LYS A 80 -1.80 24.60 -2.91
CA LYS A 80 -1.29 23.43 -3.67
C LYS A 80 -0.53 22.46 -2.77
N TYR A 81 0.30 22.98 -1.87
CA TYR A 81 1.06 22.19 -0.91
C TYR A 81 0.15 21.36 0.02
N ARG A 82 -1.00 21.89 0.45
CA ARG A 82 -1.96 21.09 1.24
C ARG A 82 -2.46 19.87 0.47
N TRP A 83 -2.71 20.00 -0.82
CA TRP A 83 -3.10 18.89 -1.68
C TRP A 83 -1.93 17.93 -1.96
N PHE A 84 -0.71 18.45 -2.08
CA PHE A 84 0.51 17.64 -2.15
C PHE A 84 0.63 16.74 -0.91
N VAL A 85 0.53 17.31 0.29
CA VAL A 85 0.59 16.55 1.55
C VAL A 85 -0.56 15.57 1.68
N ALA A 86 -1.77 15.93 1.25
CA ALA A 86 -2.90 15.00 1.25
C ALA A 86 -2.64 13.78 0.33
N LYS A 87 -2.10 13.99 -0.88
CA LYS A 87 -1.71 12.90 -1.78
C LYS A 87 -0.61 12.04 -1.17
N MET A 88 0.40 12.65 -0.54
CA MET A 88 1.45 11.94 0.19
C MET A 88 0.88 11.02 1.27
N LEU A 89 0.03 11.57 2.15
CA LEU A 89 -0.55 10.82 3.27
C LEU A 89 -1.43 9.67 2.78
N TYR A 90 -2.24 9.90 1.75
CA TYR A 90 -3.02 8.85 1.10
C TYR A 90 -2.10 7.74 0.57
N SER A 91 -1.05 8.07 -0.18
CA SER A 91 -0.12 7.07 -0.72
C SER A 91 0.59 6.26 0.38
N PHE A 92 0.91 6.90 1.52
CA PHE A 92 1.52 6.20 2.66
C PHE A 92 0.56 5.25 3.35
N GLU A 93 -0.70 5.66 3.50
CA GLU A 93 -1.76 4.79 4.02
C GLU A 93 -1.93 3.53 3.17
N GLN A 94 -1.99 3.67 1.84
CA GLN A 94 -2.11 2.52 0.93
C GLN A 94 -0.94 1.54 1.08
N ILE A 95 0.28 2.05 1.26
CA ILE A 95 1.47 1.23 1.52
C ILE A 95 1.35 0.49 2.85
N ILE A 96 0.98 1.19 3.92
CA ILE A 96 0.83 0.62 5.26
C ILE A 96 -0.28 -0.46 5.27
N GLU A 97 -1.41 -0.20 4.64
CA GLU A 97 -2.53 -1.16 4.56
C GLU A 97 -2.17 -2.42 3.75
N SER A 98 -1.30 -2.29 2.75
CA SER A 98 -0.95 -3.38 1.84
C SER A 98 0.26 -4.19 2.28
N LEU A 99 1.25 -3.56 2.91
CA LEU A 99 2.51 -4.19 3.35
C LEU A 99 2.62 -4.35 4.87
N GLY A 100 1.68 -3.79 5.63
CA GLY A 100 1.56 -3.98 7.07
C GLY A 100 2.78 -3.50 7.85
N ASN A 101 3.48 -4.45 8.48
CA ASN A 101 4.57 -4.18 9.42
C ASN A 101 5.96 -4.12 8.78
N ASP A 102 6.06 -4.00 7.46
CA ASP A 102 7.33 -3.84 6.75
C ASP A 102 8.13 -2.65 7.32
N LYS A 103 9.31 -2.96 7.87
CA LYS A 103 10.16 -1.99 8.55
C LYS A 103 10.75 -0.96 7.60
N GLU A 104 11.15 -1.37 6.39
CA GLU A 104 11.79 -0.50 5.42
C GLU A 104 10.81 0.57 4.92
N TRP A 105 9.56 0.17 4.69
CA TRP A 105 8.51 1.11 4.32
C TRP A 105 8.15 2.07 5.45
N LYS A 106 8.11 1.59 6.69
CA LYS A 106 7.92 2.46 7.87
C LYS A 106 9.03 3.49 8.01
N ASP A 107 10.28 3.08 7.85
CA ASP A 107 11.44 3.99 7.92
C ASP A 107 11.41 5.01 6.77
N THR A 108 11.07 4.57 5.56
CA THR A 108 10.92 5.42 4.37
C THR A 108 9.84 6.47 4.58
N ILE A 109 8.63 6.05 4.98
CA ILE A 109 7.50 6.93 5.27
C ILE A 109 7.87 7.91 6.38
N GLN A 110 8.48 7.43 7.47
CA GLN A 110 8.88 8.28 8.58
C GLN A 110 9.87 9.36 8.13
N SER A 111 10.84 9.02 7.28
CA SER A 111 11.80 9.98 6.73
C SER A 111 11.11 11.10 5.94
N GLN A 112 10.16 10.73 5.07
CA GLN A 112 9.40 11.69 4.27
C GLN A 112 8.51 12.60 5.13
N LEU A 113 7.80 12.03 6.12
CA LEU A 113 6.96 12.80 7.05
C LEU A 113 7.73 13.89 7.81
N LYS A 114 9.02 13.68 8.11
CA LYS A 114 9.86 14.68 8.80
C LYS A 114 10.01 15.97 8.00
N TYR A 115 10.09 15.92 6.68
CA TYR A 115 10.17 17.15 5.86
C TYR A 115 8.93 18.03 6.10
N HIS A 116 7.76 17.40 6.22
CA HIS A 116 6.47 18.08 6.32
C HIS A 116 5.94 18.25 7.77
N ALA A 117 6.74 17.93 8.78
CA ALA A 117 6.31 17.91 10.19
C ALA A 117 5.68 19.23 10.66
N TRP A 118 6.19 20.38 10.21
CA TRP A 118 5.66 21.71 10.55
C TRP A 118 4.20 21.88 10.12
N HIS A 119 3.82 21.28 8.99
CA HIS A 119 2.46 21.31 8.46
C HIS A 119 1.60 20.26 9.16
N LEU A 120 2.12 19.04 9.30
CA LEU A 120 1.43 17.93 9.96
C LEU A 120 1.01 18.28 11.39
N ASN A 121 1.88 18.95 12.16
CA ASN A 121 1.59 19.43 13.51
C ASN A 121 0.39 20.39 13.58
N LYS A 122 0.13 21.15 12.50
CA LYS A 122 -0.95 22.14 12.41
C LYS A 122 -2.15 21.61 11.62
N SER A 123 -2.03 20.44 10.98
CA SER A 123 -3.04 19.91 10.07
C SER A 123 -4.30 19.48 10.81
N SER A 124 -5.46 19.89 10.29
CA SER A 124 -6.75 19.51 10.88
C SER A 124 -7.09 18.02 10.64
N SER A 125 -6.70 17.44 9.50
CA SER A 125 -6.96 16.02 9.23
C SER A 125 -6.16 15.10 10.15
N VAL A 126 -4.92 15.49 10.46
CA VAL A 126 -4.09 14.78 11.46
C VAL A 126 -4.72 14.88 12.84
N LYS A 127 -5.13 16.09 13.26
CA LYS A 127 -5.73 16.30 14.59
C LYS A 127 -7.07 15.59 14.79
N ARG A 128 -7.86 15.42 13.73
CA ARG A 128 -9.14 14.68 13.78
C ARG A 128 -8.94 13.17 13.80
N GLY A 129 -7.76 12.66 13.48
CA GLY A 129 -7.51 11.23 13.35
C GLY A 129 -8.15 10.65 12.09
N ASP A 130 -8.16 11.40 10.98
CA ASP A 130 -8.75 10.96 9.70
C ASP A 130 -7.92 9.84 9.02
N TRP A 131 -6.75 9.49 9.57
CA TRP A 131 -5.76 8.57 8.98
C TRP A 131 -5.64 7.28 9.80
N ASP A 132 -5.23 6.19 9.15
CA ASP A 132 -4.99 4.89 9.79
C ASP A 132 -4.14 5.01 11.08
N ALA A 133 -4.40 4.13 12.04
CA ALA A 133 -3.77 4.15 13.35
C ALA A 133 -2.24 3.97 13.28
N GLN A 134 -1.72 3.18 12.34
CA GLN A 134 -0.28 3.04 12.15
C GLN A 134 0.33 4.28 11.51
N LEU A 135 -0.33 4.86 10.51
CA LEU A 135 0.12 6.11 9.89
C LEU A 135 0.14 7.25 10.91
N THR A 136 -0.90 7.37 11.73
CA THR A 136 -1.01 8.37 12.81
C THR A 136 0.19 8.27 13.77
N LYS A 137 0.58 7.06 14.19
CA LYS A 137 1.78 6.85 15.03
C LYS A 137 3.07 7.31 14.36
N LEU A 138 3.21 7.08 13.05
CA LEU A 138 4.39 7.55 12.30
C LEU A 138 4.42 9.08 12.18
N ILE A 139 3.26 9.71 11.99
CA ILE A 139 3.12 11.17 11.96
C ILE A 139 3.52 11.77 13.30
N GLU A 140 2.98 11.26 14.41
CA GLU A 140 3.30 11.72 15.77
C GLU A 140 4.80 11.60 16.04
N LYS A 141 5.40 10.46 15.67
CA LYS A 141 6.85 10.24 15.80
C LYS A 141 7.66 11.25 14.99
N ALA A 142 7.29 11.50 13.73
CA ALA A 142 7.98 12.46 12.88
C ALA A 142 7.87 13.91 13.40
N VAL A 143 6.69 14.31 13.89
CA VAL A 143 6.47 15.63 14.50
C VAL A 143 7.30 15.78 15.77
N LYS A 144 7.28 14.79 16.66
CA LYS A 144 8.05 14.80 17.91
C LYS A 144 9.54 14.91 17.66
N GLU A 145 10.10 14.09 16.77
CA GLU A 145 11.54 14.05 16.49
C GLU A 145 12.06 15.36 15.90
N LYS A 146 11.29 16.04 15.05
CA LYS A 146 11.69 17.33 14.49
C LYS A 146 11.60 18.47 15.51
N CYS A 147 10.60 18.43 16.41
CA CYS A 147 10.51 19.40 17.51
C CYS A 147 11.65 19.26 18.53
N SER A 148 12.20 18.05 18.74
CA SER A 148 13.34 17.83 19.66
C SER A 148 14.70 18.29 19.12
N HIS A 149 14.79 18.72 17.85
CA HIS A 149 16.01 19.29 17.26
C HIS A 149 15.98 20.83 17.15
N CYS A 150 15.01 21.48 17.82
CA CYS A 150 14.88 22.94 17.90
C CYS A 150 15.30 23.53 19.27
N ASN A 151 16.00 22.78 20.11
CA ASN A 151 16.61 23.28 21.36
C ASN A 151 18.12 23.43 21.20
#